data_AF-A0A150QJY1-F1
#
_entry.id   AF-A0A150QJY1-F1
#
_cell.length_a   1.000
_cell.length_b   1.000
_cell.length_c   1.000
_cell.angle_alpha   90.00
_cell.angle_beta   90.00
_cell.angle_gamma   90.00
#
_symmetry.space_group_name_H-M   'P 1'
#
loop_
_entity.id
_entity.type
_entity.pdbx_description
1 polymer ?
#
loop_
_entity_poly.entity_id
_entity_poly.type
_entity_poly.pdbx_seq_one_letter_code
_entity_poly.pdbx_strand_id
1 'polypeptide(L)'
;MVLLGCAGAPPPPAEQPEPAPQEEPAPPVEPAPAAALGDEAPGADPAAATPAAPRRDDSVPDDYALMHGDCVELGKQLTVLTRTEQVAALSAKLTPEQRGETEKKIDVVAAKLGEQYSQMCEQNVGKHVDPRSLKCAFDARTVKAFEDCLNASPPAR
;
A
#
# COMPACT_ATOMS: atom_id res chain seq x y z
N MET A 1 -18.69 -1.98 54.21
CA MET A 1 -17.74 -3.10 54.09
C MET A 1 -16.42 -2.55 53.56
N VAL A 2 -15.40 -2.67 54.41
CA VAL A 2 -13.95 -2.80 54.20
C VAL A 2 -13.25 -2.07 53.03
N LEU A 3 -12.32 -1.21 53.47
CA LEU A 3 -11.20 -0.53 52.82
C LEU A 3 -10.02 -1.46 52.45
N LEU A 4 -9.07 -0.93 51.64
CA LEU A 4 -7.71 -1.41 51.28
C LEU A 4 -7.63 -2.59 50.27
N GLY A 5 -6.69 -2.62 49.32
CA GLY A 5 -5.49 -1.80 49.18
C GLY A 5 -4.69 -2.08 47.90
N CYS A 6 -3.63 -1.29 47.76
CA CYS A 6 -2.62 -1.32 46.70
C CYS A 6 -1.85 -2.65 46.64
N ALA A 7 -1.83 -3.27 45.46
CA ALA A 7 -0.79 -4.20 45.04
C ALA A 7 -0.53 -3.84 43.56
N GLY A 8 0.58 -3.21 43.20
CA GLY A 8 1.93 -3.75 43.29
C GLY A 8 2.41 -3.88 41.85
N ALA A 9 2.83 -2.76 41.25
CA ALA A 9 3.38 -2.74 39.91
C ALA A 9 4.70 -3.55 39.89
N PRO A 10 4.92 -4.44 38.92
CA PRO A 10 6.23 -5.04 38.74
C PRO A 10 7.25 -3.96 38.35
N PRO A 11 8.50 -4.01 38.84
CA PRO A 11 9.55 -3.10 38.39
C PRO A 11 9.84 -3.32 36.90
N PRO A 12 10.27 -2.29 36.15
CA PRO A 12 10.72 -2.48 34.78
C PRO A 12 11.99 -3.36 34.76
N PRO A 13 12.16 -4.22 33.72
CA PRO A 13 13.41 -4.93 33.50
C PRO A 13 14.59 -3.96 33.34
N ALA A 14 15.75 -4.35 33.88
CA ALA A 14 16.99 -3.60 33.83
C ALA A 14 17.43 -3.24 32.40
N GLU A 15 17.91 -2.01 32.24
CA GLU A 15 18.64 -1.53 31.07
C GLU A 15 19.79 -2.49 30.72
N GLN A 16 19.75 -3.05 29.51
CA GLN A 16 20.93 -3.63 28.89
C GLN A 16 21.70 -2.52 28.16
N PRO A 17 23.03 -2.43 28.30
CA PRO A 17 23.85 -1.42 27.63
C PRO A 17 23.78 -1.52 26.09
N GLU A 18 23.67 -0.36 25.44
CA GLU A 18 23.76 -0.15 24.00
C GLU A 18 25.03 -0.77 23.39
N PRO A 19 24.93 -1.52 22.27
CA PRO A 19 26.07 -1.78 21.41
C PRO A 19 26.41 -0.53 20.59
N ALA A 20 27.68 -0.14 20.62
CA ALA A 20 28.24 1.01 19.92
C ALA A 20 28.00 1.01 18.39
N PRO A 21 27.88 2.20 17.75
CA PRO A 21 27.78 2.32 16.30
C PRO A 21 29.09 1.85 15.64
N GLN A 22 29.00 0.84 14.76
CA GLN A 22 30.09 0.48 13.87
C GLN A 22 29.92 1.19 12.52
N GLU A 23 31.05 1.70 12.05
CA GLU A 23 31.28 2.59 10.92
C GLU A 23 30.60 2.20 9.59
N GLU A 24 30.17 3.26 8.94
CA GLU A 24 29.71 3.42 7.56
C GLU A 24 30.84 3.14 6.54
N PRO A 25 30.55 2.43 5.44
CA PRO A 25 31.31 2.63 4.19
C PRO A 25 30.46 3.35 3.13
N ALA A 26 31.03 4.42 2.60
CA ALA A 26 30.46 5.33 1.60
C ALA A 26 30.01 4.65 0.27
N PRO A 27 29.01 5.22 -0.43
CA PRO A 27 28.60 4.76 -1.76
C PRO A 27 29.54 5.26 -2.88
N PRO A 28 29.91 4.43 -3.86
CA PRO A 28 30.58 4.90 -5.07
C PRO A 28 29.57 5.42 -6.12
N VAL A 29 29.62 6.74 -6.32
CA VAL A 29 29.61 7.52 -7.58
C VAL A 29 28.79 7.00 -8.79
N GLU A 30 27.72 7.74 -9.13
CA GLU A 30 27.05 7.77 -10.44
C GLU A 30 27.98 8.28 -11.57
N PRO A 31 27.78 7.82 -12.82
CA PRO A 31 28.03 8.65 -13.99
C PRO A 31 26.73 9.17 -14.62
N ALA A 32 26.76 10.49 -14.85
CA ALA A 32 25.75 11.36 -15.44
C ALA A 32 25.40 11.05 -16.93
N PRO A 33 24.32 11.62 -17.47
CA PRO A 33 23.72 11.22 -18.76
C PRO A 33 24.42 11.86 -19.96
N ALA A 34 24.55 11.09 -21.04
CA ALA A 34 24.95 11.60 -22.35
C ALA A 34 23.73 12.16 -23.09
N ALA A 35 23.76 13.48 -23.34
CA ALA A 35 22.91 14.14 -24.31
C ALA A 35 23.58 14.10 -25.70
N ALA A 36 22.82 13.77 -26.75
CA ALA A 36 23.10 14.25 -28.11
C ALA A 36 21.81 14.26 -28.95
N LEU A 37 21.48 15.46 -29.44
CA LEU A 37 20.41 15.80 -30.38
C LEU A 37 20.70 15.29 -31.81
N GLY A 38 19.62 15.17 -32.59
CA GLY A 38 19.58 15.15 -34.06
C GLY A 38 18.22 14.58 -34.49
N ASP A 39 17.15 15.36 -34.57
CA ASP A 39 16.76 16.25 -35.68
C ASP A 39 16.61 15.50 -37.01
N GLU A 40 15.39 15.04 -37.31
CA GLU A 40 14.93 14.84 -38.68
C GLU A 40 13.39 15.01 -38.74
N ALA A 41 12.94 15.95 -39.55
CA ALA A 41 11.56 16.14 -39.99
C ALA A 41 11.60 16.67 -41.44
N PRO A 42 10.52 16.64 -42.23
CA PRO A 42 9.35 15.76 -42.24
C PRO A 42 9.13 15.13 -43.64
N GLY A 43 8.62 13.90 -43.70
CA GLY A 43 8.15 13.27 -44.95
C GLY A 43 6.65 13.01 -44.91
N ALA A 44 5.89 13.69 -45.77
CA ALA A 44 4.44 13.59 -45.85
C ALA A 44 3.96 12.30 -46.57
N ASP A 45 2.97 11.64 -45.94
CA ASP A 45 1.82 10.82 -46.41
C ASP A 45 1.86 10.08 -47.78
N PRO A 46 1.31 8.85 -47.85
CA PRO A 46 -0.15 8.76 -47.97
C PRO A 46 -0.82 7.65 -47.14
N ALA A 47 -1.99 8.01 -46.61
CA ALA A 47 -3.10 7.22 -46.12
C ALA A 47 -3.11 5.74 -46.55
N ALA A 48 -2.75 4.86 -45.61
CA ALA A 48 -3.13 3.46 -45.62
C ALA A 48 -4.02 3.23 -44.40
N ALA A 49 -5.25 2.81 -44.65
CA ALA A 49 -6.26 2.52 -43.65
C ALA A 49 -5.69 1.63 -42.54
N THR A 50 -5.62 2.20 -41.33
CA THR A 50 -5.26 1.49 -40.12
C THR A 50 -6.22 0.31 -39.96
N PRO A 51 -5.75 -0.93 -39.85
CA PRO A 51 -6.56 -1.98 -39.27
C PRO A 51 -6.91 -1.48 -37.87
N ALA A 52 -8.20 -1.29 -37.59
CA ALA A 52 -8.64 -1.01 -36.23
C ALA A 52 -8.02 -2.08 -35.33
N ALA A 53 -7.15 -1.65 -34.42
CA ALA A 53 -6.60 -2.53 -33.39
C ALA A 53 -7.79 -3.26 -32.76
N PRO A 54 -7.71 -4.58 -32.51
CA PRO A 54 -8.77 -5.30 -31.85
C PRO A 54 -9.12 -4.51 -30.59
N ARG A 55 -10.36 -3.99 -30.52
CA ARG A 55 -10.86 -3.37 -29.30
C ARG A 55 -10.63 -4.40 -28.23
N ARG A 56 -9.83 -4.04 -27.21
CA ARG A 56 -9.66 -4.92 -26.07
C ARG A 56 -11.07 -5.15 -25.55
N ASP A 57 -11.46 -6.42 -25.59
CA ASP A 57 -12.71 -6.87 -25.04
C ASP A 57 -12.58 -6.61 -23.53
N ASP A 58 -13.11 -5.47 -23.08
CA ASP A 58 -13.15 -5.07 -21.66
C ASP A 58 -14.17 -5.91 -20.87
N SER A 59 -14.61 -7.04 -21.43
CA SER A 59 -15.40 -8.04 -20.70
C SER A 59 -14.45 -8.74 -19.74
N VAL A 60 -14.28 -8.15 -18.56
CA VAL A 60 -13.73 -8.90 -17.44
C VAL A 60 -14.67 -10.09 -17.23
N PRO A 61 -14.16 -11.33 -17.30
CA PRO A 61 -15.01 -12.49 -17.14
C PRO A 61 -15.77 -12.40 -15.80
N ASP A 62 -17.08 -12.62 -15.83
CA ASP A 62 -17.95 -12.65 -14.63
C ASP A 62 -17.48 -13.72 -13.62
N ASP A 63 -16.59 -14.63 -14.05
CA ASP A 63 -15.99 -15.73 -13.31
C ASP A 63 -14.56 -15.46 -12.82
N TYR A 64 -14.19 -14.20 -12.56
CA TYR A 64 -12.89 -13.91 -11.95
C TYR A 64 -12.75 -14.57 -10.58
N ALA A 65 -11.73 -15.41 -10.44
CA ALA A 65 -11.35 -16.02 -9.17
C ALA A 65 -10.20 -15.24 -8.54
N LEU A 66 -10.32 -14.96 -7.24
CA LEU A 66 -9.31 -14.27 -6.47
C LEU A 66 -7.98 -15.04 -6.47
N MET A 67 -6.88 -14.40 -6.83
CA MET A 67 -5.55 -14.99 -6.89
C MET A 67 -4.70 -14.56 -5.69
N HIS A 68 -3.66 -15.34 -5.38
CA HIS A 68 -2.65 -14.99 -4.37
C HIS A 68 -2.07 -13.57 -4.61
N GLY A 69 -1.77 -13.26 -5.87
CA GLY A 69 -1.26 -11.95 -6.26
C GLY A 69 -2.21 -10.81 -5.90
N ASP A 70 -3.52 -11.01 -6.03
CA ASP A 70 -4.51 -9.98 -5.67
C ASP A 70 -4.50 -9.70 -4.17
N CYS A 71 -4.41 -10.75 -3.35
CA CYS A 71 -4.35 -10.61 -1.90
C CYS A 71 -3.12 -9.86 -1.42
N VAL A 72 -1.98 -10.10 -2.07
CA VAL A 72 -0.74 -9.34 -1.80
C VAL A 72 -0.91 -7.87 -2.21
N GLU A 73 -1.44 -7.59 -3.40
CA GLU A 73 -1.62 -6.21 -3.88
C GLU A 73 -2.68 -5.44 -3.07
N LEU A 74 -3.79 -6.09 -2.69
CA LEU A 74 -4.81 -5.49 -1.82
C LEU A 74 -4.25 -5.14 -0.45
N GLY A 75 -3.42 -6.02 0.13
CA GLY A 75 -2.72 -5.74 1.39
C GLY A 75 -1.77 -4.54 1.29
N LYS A 76 -1.00 -4.45 0.19
CA LYS A 76 -0.14 -3.29 -0.08
C LYS A 76 -0.95 -1.99 -0.22
N GLN A 77 -2.07 -2.04 -0.93
CA GLN A 77 -2.96 -0.88 -1.08
C GLN A 77 -3.47 -0.42 0.29
N LEU A 78 -3.90 -1.36 1.15
CA LEU A 78 -4.33 -1.03 2.51
C LEU A 78 -3.20 -0.42 3.36
N THR A 79 -1.97 -0.93 3.24
CA THR A 79 -0.80 -0.32 3.89
C THR A 79 -0.60 1.12 3.46
N VAL A 80 -0.64 1.40 2.15
CA VAL A 80 -0.45 2.76 1.63
C VAL A 80 -1.56 3.69 2.14
N LEU A 81 -2.82 3.28 2.01
CA LEU A 81 -3.97 4.08 2.45
C LEU A 81 -3.90 4.39 3.95
N THR A 82 -3.61 3.38 4.77
CA THR A 82 -3.49 3.53 6.23
C THR A 82 -2.37 4.49 6.60
N ARG A 83 -1.21 4.36 5.94
CA ARG A 83 -0.08 5.27 6.15
C ARG A 83 -0.48 6.69 5.80
N THR A 84 -1.03 6.91 4.61
CA THR A 84 -1.42 8.25 4.14
C THR A 84 -2.40 8.92 5.09
N GLU A 85 -3.43 8.21 5.55
CA GLU A 85 -4.42 8.75 6.49
C GLU A 85 -3.81 9.06 7.86
N GLN A 86 -3.03 8.13 8.43
CA GLN A 86 -2.46 8.35 9.76
C GLN A 86 -1.40 9.45 9.77
N VAL A 87 -0.58 9.56 8.71
CA VAL A 87 0.38 10.66 8.56
C VAL A 87 -0.35 12.00 8.39
N ALA A 88 -1.44 12.04 7.63
CA ALA A 88 -2.26 13.25 7.49
C ALA A 88 -2.96 13.66 8.78
N ALA A 89 -3.25 12.70 9.67
CA ALA A 89 -3.83 12.93 10.98
C ALA A 89 -2.82 13.38 12.06
N LEU A 90 -1.51 13.43 11.74
CA LEU A 90 -0.49 13.90 12.68
C LEU A 90 -0.70 15.36 13.06
N SER A 91 -0.50 15.65 14.35
CA SER A 91 -0.60 17.01 14.88
C SER A 91 0.49 17.91 14.32
N ALA A 92 0.12 19.11 13.88
CA ALA A 92 1.06 20.15 13.49
C ALA A 92 1.93 20.68 14.65
N LYS A 93 1.65 20.28 15.90
CA LYS A 93 2.41 20.66 17.10
C LYS A 93 3.62 19.76 17.38
N LEU A 94 3.77 18.65 16.65
CA LEU A 94 4.91 17.75 16.82
C LEU A 94 6.19 18.43 16.33
N THR A 95 7.30 18.20 17.03
CA THR A 95 8.63 18.58 16.49
C THR A 95 8.98 17.67 15.31
N PRO A 96 9.94 18.07 14.44
CA PRO A 96 10.38 17.23 13.32
C PRO A 96 10.84 15.84 13.76
N GLU A 97 11.54 15.73 14.90
CA GLU A 97 12.02 14.45 15.45
C GLU A 97 10.86 13.56 15.88
N GLN A 98 9.91 14.12 16.65
CA GLN A 98 8.72 13.40 17.10
C GLN A 98 7.84 12.95 15.94
N ARG A 99 7.72 13.81 14.91
CA ARG A 99 7.01 13.48 13.69
C ARG A 99 7.67 12.30 12.99
N GLY A 100 8.99 12.35 12.77
CA GLY A 100 9.73 11.25 12.15
C GLY A 100 9.63 9.93 12.92
N GLU A 101 9.72 9.95 14.25
CA GLU A 101 9.50 8.75 15.07
C GLU A 101 8.07 8.21 14.98
N THR A 102 7.07 9.09 14.93
CA THR A 102 5.67 8.69 14.81
C THR A 102 5.37 8.13 13.43
N GLU A 103 5.90 8.73 12.37
CA GLU A 103 5.79 8.22 11.00
C GLU A 103 6.40 6.81 10.88
N LYS A 104 7.57 6.55 11.49
CA LYS A 104 8.14 5.19 11.55
C LYS A 104 7.22 4.18 12.25
N LYS A 105 6.56 4.58 13.34
CA LYS A 105 5.59 3.72 14.04
C LYS A 105 4.36 3.46 13.18
N ILE A 106 3.86 4.48 12.47
CA ILE A 106 2.77 4.35 11.51
C ILE A 106 3.15 3.36 10.41
N ASP A 107 4.37 3.44 9.87
CA ASP A 107 4.85 2.55 8.81
C ASP A 107 4.80 1.08 9.26
N VAL A 108 5.26 0.79 10.48
CA VAL A 108 5.20 -0.57 11.06
C VAL A 108 3.76 -1.05 11.24
N VAL A 109 2.87 -0.21 11.77
CA VAL A 109 1.47 -0.57 11.98
C VAL A 109 0.76 -0.80 10.65
N ALA A 110 0.97 0.09 9.67
CA ALA A 110 0.37 -0.01 8.34
C ALA A 110 0.86 -1.25 7.58
N ALA A 111 2.15 -1.57 7.66
CA ALA A 111 2.71 -2.79 7.08
C ALA A 111 2.09 -4.05 7.71
N LYS A 112 2.00 -4.08 9.05
CA LYS A 112 1.39 -5.20 9.78
C LYS A 112 -0.10 -5.37 9.47
N LEU A 113 -0.82 -4.27 9.24
CA LEU A 113 -2.23 -4.33 8.85
C LEU A 113 -2.40 -4.89 7.44
N GLY A 114 -1.60 -4.43 6.48
CA GLY A 114 -1.59 -4.95 5.12
C GLY A 114 -1.23 -6.43 5.05
N GLU A 115 -0.21 -6.86 5.81
CA GLU A 115 0.19 -8.26 5.88
C GLU A 115 -0.91 -9.15 6.47
N GLN A 116 -1.54 -8.73 7.58
CA GLN A 116 -2.67 -9.45 8.15
C GLN A 116 -3.84 -9.55 7.17
N TYR A 117 -4.11 -8.47 6.43
CA TYR A 117 -5.13 -8.48 5.39
C TYR A 117 -4.79 -9.49 4.30
N SER A 118 -3.56 -9.47 3.75
CA SER A 118 -3.13 -10.44 2.75
C SER A 118 -3.32 -11.88 3.25
N GLN A 119 -2.87 -12.18 4.47
CA GLN A 119 -2.99 -13.51 5.08
C GLN A 119 -4.45 -13.96 5.24
N MET A 120 -5.38 -13.06 5.62
CA MET A 120 -6.80 -13.41 5.67
C MET A 120 -7.41 -13.57 4.27
N CYS A 121 -6.99 -12.72 3.32
CA CYS A 121 -7.43 -12.78 1.94
C CYS A 121 -7.07 -14.12 1.29
N GLU A 122 -5.91 -14.71 1.62
CA GLU A 122 -5.49 -16.03 1.14
C GLU A 122 -6.54 -17.13 1.36
N GLN A 123 -7.34 -17.04 2.44
CA GLN A 123 -8.40 -17.99 2.74
C GLN A 123 -9.56 -17.96 1.71
N ASN A 124 -9.56 -16.96 0.84
CA ASN A 124 -10.54 -16.74 -0.21
C ASN A 124 -9.96 -16.93 -1.62
N VAL A 125 -8.68 -17.30 -1.75
CA VAL A 125 -8.09 -17.60 -3.05
C VAL A 125 -8.85 -18.74 -3.73
N GLY A 126 -9.10 -18.58 -5.03
CA GLY A 126 -9.92 -19.47 -5.83
C GLY A 126 -11.43 -19.24 -5.70
N LYS A 127 -11.89 -18.37 -4.79
CA LYS A 127 -13.29 -17.97 -4.75
C LYS A 127 -13.57 -16.90 -5.79
N HIS A 128 -14.77 -16.96 -6.36
CA HIS A 128 -15.25 -15.94 -7.28
C HIS A 128 -15.52 -14.64 -6.54
N VAL A 129 -15.02 -13.55 -7.09
CA VAL A 129 -15.20 -12.19 -6.58
C VAL A 129 -15.61 -11.28 -7.71
N ASP A 130 -16.40 -10.24 -7.42
CA ASP A 130 -16.78 -9.26 -8.44
C ASP A 130 -15.54 -8.47 -8.86
N PRO A 131 -15.14 -8.50 -10.14
CA PRO A 131 -14.00 -7.74 -10.61
C PRO A 131 -14.18 -6.22 -10.41
N ARG A 132 -15.43 -5.73 -10.38
CA ARG A 132 -15.72 -4.32 -10.12
C ARG A 132 -15.40 -3.93 -8.68
N SER A 133 -15.69 -4.81 -7.71
CA SER A 133 -15.32 -4.61 -6.31
C SER A 133 -13.80 -4.56 -6.13
N LEU A 134 -13.06 -5.45 -6.79
CA LEU A 134 -11.60 -5.43 -6.77
C LEU A 134 -11.04 -4.13 -7.35
N LYS A 135 -11.52 -3.73 -8.54
CA LYS A 135 -11.10 -2.48 -9.17
C LYS A 135 -11.42 -1.27 -8.29
N CYS A 136 -12.61 -1.23 -7.70
CA CYS A 136 -13.03 -0.19 -6.76
C CYS A 136 -12.05 -0.10 -5.58
N ALA A 137 -11.65 -1.24 -5.00
CA ALA A 137 -10.72 -1.28 -3.87
C ALA A 137 -9.33 -0.75 -4.25
N PHE A 138 -8.81 -1.12 -5.43
CA PHE A 138 -7.53 -0.59 -5.91
C PHE A 138 -7.57 0.91 -6.23
N ASP A 139 -8.70 1.41 -6.72
CA ASP A 139 -8.89 2.83 -7.04
C ASP A 139 -9.25 3.67 -5.79
N ALA A 140 -9.49 3.03 -4.64
CA ALA A 140 -9.87 3.69 -3.39
C ALA A 140 -8.78 4.66 -2.91
N ARG A 141 -9.23 5.77 -2.31
CA ARG A 141 -8.37 6.84 -1.78
C ARG A 141 -8.39 6.94 -0.26
N THR A 142 -9.27 6.18 0.38
CA THR A 142 -9.40 6.10 1.84
C THR A 142 -9.55 4.65 2.26
N VAL A 143 -9.14 4.33 3.48
CA VAL A 143 -9.32 2.99 4.06
C VAL A 143 -10.81 2.62 4.06
N LYS A 144 -11.68 3.58 4.40
CA LYS A 144 -13.12 3.37 4.37
C LYS A 144 -13.64 3.02 2.96
N ALA A 145 -13.23 3.74 1.93
CA ALA A 145 -13.67 3.44 0.57
C ALA A 145 -13.17 2.07 0.12
N PHE A 146 -11.94 1.71 0.47
CA PHE A 146 -11.37 0.39 0.20
C PHE A 146 -12.22 -0.73 0.83
N GLU A 147 -12.60 -0.58 2.10
CA GLU A 147 -13.47 -1.54 2.79
C GLU A 147 -14.88 -1.59 2.20
N ASP A 148 -15.46 -0.43 1.89
CA ASP A 148 -16.80 -0.34 1.30
C ASP A 148 -16.85 -1.05 -0.08
N CYS A 149 -15.79 -0.95 -0.89
CA CYS A 149 -15.69 -1.65 -2.18
C CYS A 149 -15.71 -3.18 -2.04
N LEU A 150 -15.02 -3.71 -1.03
CA LEU A 150 -14.86 -5.15 -0.81
C LEU A 150 -16.05 -5.78 -0.09
N ASN A 151 -16.80 -4.99 0.67
CA ASN A 151 -17.98 -5.43 1.41
C ASN A 151 -19.31 -5.06 0.72
N ALA A 152 -19.25 -4.38 -0.42
CA ALA A 152 -20.44 -4.08 -1.21
C ALA A 152 -21.12 -5.38 -1.63
N SER A 153 -22.42 -5.49 -1.34
CA SER A 153 -23.21 -6.56 -1.92
C SER A 153 -23.27 -6.39 -3.43
N PRO A 154 -23.08 -7.46 -4.24
CA PRO A 154 -23.24 -7.35 -5.67
C PRO A 154 -24.65 -6.84 -5.97
N PRO A 155 -24.83 -5.92 -6.94
CA PRO A 155 -26.15 -5.40 -7.27
C PRO A 155 -27.08 -6.56 -7.63
N ALA A 156 -28.29 -6.56 -7.07
CA ALA A 156 -29.30 -7.56 -7.38
C ALA A 156 -29.52 -7.58 -8.91
N ARG A 157 -29.27 -8.74 -9.54
CA ARG A 157 -29.50 -8.97 -10.96
C ARG A 157 -30.98 -8.95 -11.30
#